data_AF-A0A957G6J3-F1
#
_entry.id   AF-A0A957G6J3-F1
#
_cell.length_a   1.000
_cell.length_b   1.000
_cell.length_c   1.000
_cell.angle_alpha   90.00
_cell.angle_beta   90.00
_cell.angle_gamma   90.00
#
_symmetry.space_group_name_H-M   'P 1'
#
loop_
_entity.id
_entity.type
_entity.pdbx_description
1 polymer ?
#
loop_
_entity_poly.entity_id
_entity_poly.type
_entity_poly.pdbx_seq_one_letter_code
_entity_poly.pdbx_strand_id
1 'polypeptide(L)'
;MRMRHLFSQTLREAPAGAEVASYELLLRAGFIRPLAAGVFSYLPLAQRSLHKINAILRQEIEAIGGQEVHMPVVHPAGLWQETNRWYAIGDEMGRFR
;
A
#
# COMPACT_ATOMS: atom_id res chain seq x y z
N MET A 1 4.95 -23.23 0.10
CA MET A 1 6.05 -22.56 0.86
C MET A 1 6.10 -23.15 2.25
N ARG A 2 7.26 -23.58 2.74
CA ARG A 2 7.38 -24.14 4.10
C ARG A 2 7.56 -23.00 5.10
N MET A 3 6.92 -23.07 6.26
CA MET A 3 6.95 -22.02 7.29
C MET A 3 8.38 -21.63 7.71
N ARG A 4 9.28 -22.62 7.83
CA ARG A 4 10.70 -22.39 8.18
C ARG A 4 11.49 -21.48 7.22
N HIS A 5 10.98 -21.24 6.01
CA HIS A 5 11.60 -20.36 5.02
C HIS A 5 10.82 -19.05 4.83
N LEU A 6 9.72 -18.86 5.56
CA LEU A 6 8.93 -17.64 5.50
C LEU A 6 9.66 -16.51 6.25
N PHE A 7 9.90 -15.40 5.57
CA PHE A 7 10.34 -14.17 6.23
C PHE A 7 9.13 -13.46 6.86
N SER A 8 8.73 -13.90 8.05
CA SER A 8 7.63 -13.30 8.82
C SER A 8 7.78 -13.67 10.29
N GLN A 9 7.22 -12.86 11.17
CA GLN A 9 7.19 -13.09 12.61
C GLN A 9 5.77 -12.85 13.12
N THR A 10 5.18 -13.87 13.72
CA THR A 10 3.91 -13.71 14.42
C THR A 10 4.12 -13.08 15.79
N LEU A 11 3.13 -12.34 16.26
CA LEU A 11 3.13 -11.73 17.60
C LEU A 11 2.03 -12.36 18.45
N ARG A 12 2.38 -12.70 19.70
CA ARG A 12 1.41 -13.22 20.67
C ARG A 12 0.34 -12.18 20.97
N GLU A 13 0.75 -10.93 21.15
CA GLU A 13 -0.07 -9.76 21.44
C GLU A 13 0.22 -8.66 20.42
N ALA A 14 -0.77 -7.81 20.13
CA ALA A 14 -0.54 -6.66 19.27
C ALA A 14 0.28 -5.59 20.00
N PRO A 15 1.11 -4.81 19.28
CA PRO A 15 1.72 -3.61 19.83
C PRO A 15 0.66 -2.64 20.39
N ALA A 16 0.99 -1.93 21.48
CA ALA A 16 0.13 -0.92 22.06
C ALA A 16 -0.22 0.17 21.00
N GLY A 17 -1.49 0.57 20.94
CA GLY A 17 -1.98 1.57 19.99
C GLY A 17 -2.64 1.02 18.72
N ALA A 18 -2.85 -0.30 18.61
CA ALA A 18 -3.70 -0.86 17.55
C ALA A 18 -5.19 -0.74 17.92
N GLU A 19 -5.88 0.27 17.40
CA GLU A 19 -7.30 0.53 17.73
C GLU A 19 -8.30 -0.25 16.86
N VAL A 20 -7.85 -0.78 15.72
CA VAL A 20 -8.72 -1.45 14.73
C VAL A 20 -8.31 -2.92 14.60
N ALA A 21 -9.29 -3.82 14.67
CA ALA A 21 -9.07 -5.27 14.62
C ALA A 21 -8.30 -5.73 13.37
N SER A 22 -8.57 -5.14 12.20
CA SER A 22 -7.84 -5.48 10.97
C SER A 22 -6.34 -5.17 11.07
N TYR A 23 -6.00 -4.01 11.66
CA TYR A 23 -4.61 -3.61 11.87
C TYR A 23 -3.90 -4.51 12.89
N GLU A 24 -4.56 -4.81 14.01
CA GLU A 24 -4.05 -5.78 14.99
C GLU A 24 -3.75 -7.14 14.33
N LEU A 25 -4.70 -7.68 13.55
CA LEU A 25 -4.55 -8.99 12.92
C LEU A 25 -3.40 -8.99 11.91
N LEU A 26 -3.24 -7.94 11.10
CA LEU A 26 -2.14 -7.84 10.14
C LEU A 26 -0.77 -7.77 10.81
N LEU A 27 -0.66 -7.10 11.96
CA LEU A 27 0.57 -7.07 12.75
C LEU A 27 0.85 -8.45 13.36
N ARG A 28 -0.13 -9.03 14.05
CA ARG A 28 0.05 -10.30 14.77
C ARG A 28 0.30 -11.48 13.86
N ALA A 29 -0.30 -11.49 12.67
CA ALA A 29 -0.06 -12.53 11.67
C ALA A 29 1.23 -12.32 10.86
N GLY A 30 1.98 -11.24 11.12
CA GLY A 30 3.23 -10.94 10.41
C GLY A 30 3.01 -10.62 8.93
N PHE A 31 1.93 -9.91 8.61
CA PHE A 31 1.62 -9.42 7.27
C PHE A 31 2.27 -8.07 6.98
N ILE A 32 2.31 -7.18 7.98
CA ILE A 32 2.85 -5.83 7.83
C ILE A 32 3.85 -5.51 8.94
N ARG A 33 4.75 -4.57 8.66
CA ARG A 33 5.63 -3.96 9.64
C ARG A 33 5.58 -2.44 9.52
N PRO A 34 5.25 -1.69 10.58
CA PRO A 34 5.30 -0.22 10.55
C PRO A 34 6.73 0.28 10.30
N LEU A 35 6.87 1.29 9.44
CA LEU A 35 8.13 1.98 9.15
C LEU A 35 8.08 3.43 9.64
N ALA A 36 6.95 4.11 9.41
CA ALA A 36 6.65 5.46 9.91
C ALA A 36 5.12 5.62 10.08
N ALA A 37 4.65 6.76 10.57
CA ALA A 37 3.21 7.05 10.64
C ALA A 37 2.57 6.91 9.25
N GLY A 38 1.60 6.01 9.12
CA GLY A 38 0.93 5.72 7.84
C GLY A 38 1.77 4.96 6.81
N VAL A 39 3.02 4.57 7.11
CA VAL A 39 3.92 3.88 6.18
C VAL A 39 4.27 2.49 6.69
N PHE A 40 3.99 1.47 5.87
CA PHE A 40 4.14 0.07 6.23
C PHE A 40 4.96 -0.70 5.19
N SER A 41 5.81 -1.61 5.65
CA SER A 41 6.39 -2.66 4.81
C SER A 41 5.43 -3.84 4.73
N TYR A 42 5.09 -4.26 3.51
CA TYR A 42 4.32 -5.48 3.27
C TYR A 42 5.25 -6.70 3.29
N LEU A 43 5.05 -7.60 4.25
CA LEU A 43 5.77 -8.86 4.37
C LEU A 43 5.23 -9.90 3.35
N PRO A 44 5.88 -11.07 3.16
CA PRO A 44 5.55 -11.98 2.07
C PRO A 44 4.08 -12.43 2.03
N LEU A 45 3.42 -12.56 3.18
CA LEU A 45 2.00 -12.92 3.23
C LEU A 45 1.10 -11.78 2.72
N ALA A 46 1.39 -10.53 3.09
CA ALA A 46 0.67 -9.37 2.55
C ALA A 46 0.90 -9.21 1.05
N GLN A 47 2.14 -9.36 0.59
CA GLN A 47 2.47 -9.33 -0.85
C GLN A 47 1.66 -10.37 -1.64
N ARG A 48 1.55 -11.61 -1.13
CA ARG A 48 0.72 -12.63 -1.78
C ARG A 48 -0.76 -12.27 -1.82
N SER A 49 -1.29 -11.66 -0.76
CA SER A 49 -2.69 -11.20 -0.75
C SER A 49 -2.90 -10.04 -1.73
N LEU A 50 -2.00 -9.06 -1.74
CA LEU A 50 -2.04 -7.93 -2.69
C LEU A 50 -2.00 -8.43 -4.14
N HIS A 51 -1.16 -9.41 -4.46
CA HIS A 51 -1.13 -10.00 -5.81
C HIS A 51 -2.46 -10.64 -6.21
N LYS A 52 -3.16 -11.31 -5.28
CA LYS A 52 -4.48 -11.88 -5.56
C LYS A 52 -5.52 -10.79 -5.82
N ILE A 53 -5.52 -9.74 -5.00
CA ILE A 53 -6.41 -8.59 -5.16
C ILE A 53 -6.15 -7.93 -6.52
N ASN A 54 -4.88 -7.63 -6.83
CA ASN A 54 -4.50 -7.01 -8.10
C ASN A 54 -4.84 -7.89 -9.31
N ALA A 55 -4.72 -9.22 -9.20
CA ALA A 55 -5.11 -10.12 -10.27
C ALA A 55 -6.62 -10.03 -10.58
N ILE A 56 -7.46 -9.98 -9.56
CA ILE A 56 -8.91 -9.79 -9.74
C ILE A 56 -9.18 -8.42 -10.38
N LEU A 57 -8.57 -7.35 -9.86
CA LEU A 57 -8.75 -6.01 -10.43
C LEU A 57 -8.36 -5.94 -11.91
N ARG A 58 -7.23 -6.54 -12.29
CA ARG A 58 -6.81 -6.61 -13.70
C ARG A 58 -7.82 -7.35 -14.56
N GLN A 59 -8.25 -8.53 -14.12
CA GLN A 59 -9.24 -9.35 -14.85
C GLN A 59 -10.53 -8.57 -15.11
N GLU A 60 -11.07 -7.91 -14.09
CA GLU A 60 -12.32 -7.14 -14.22
C GLU A 60 -12.16 -5.89 -15.09
N ILE A 61 -11.03 -5.17 -14.98
CA ILE A 61 -10.77 -3.97 -15.80
C ILE A 61 -10.52 -4.35 -17.27
N GLU A 62 -9.77 -5.41 -17.53
CA GLU A 62 -9.55 -5.92 -18.89
C GLU A 62 -10.86 -6.40 -19.54
N ALA A 63 -11.75 -7.02 -18.77
CA ALA A 63 -13.05 -7.49 -19.26
C ALA A 63 -13.94 -6.36 -19.80
N ILE A 64 -13.76 -5.13 -19.33
CA ILE A 64 -14.46 -3.93 -19.81
C ILE A 64 -13.61 -3.10 -20.80
N GLY A 65 -12.49 -3.64 -21.27
CA GLY A 65 -11.61 -3.01 -22.27
C GLY A 65 -10.61 -1.99 -21.71
N GLY A 66 -10.41 -1.95 -20.39
CA GLY A 66 -9.39 -1.12 -19.77
C GLY A 66 -7.97 -1.59 -20.08
N GLN A 67 -7.02 -0.66 -20.13
CA GLN A 67 -5.61 -0.95 -20.38
C GLN A 67 -4.77 -0.49 -19.18
N GLU A 68 -3.95 -1.39 -18.63
CA GLU A 68 -3.06 -1.06 -17.51
C GLU A 68 -1.85 -0.26 -17.99
N VAL A 69 -1.55 0.83 -17.29
CA VAL A 69 -0.34 1.64 -17.48
C VAL A 69 0.35 1.87 -16.14
N HIS A 70 1.67 2.03 -16.17
CA HIS A 70 2.45 2.38 -14.98
C HIS A 70 3.03 3.79 -15.14
N MET A 71 2.63 4.69 -14.25
CA MET A 71 3.09 6.08 -14.23
C MET A 71 4.11 6.30 -13.10
N PRO A 72 5.03 7.26 -13.24
CA PRO A 72 5.96 7.59 -12.17
C PRO A 72 5.21 8.10 -10.94
N VAL A 73 5.78 7.91 -9.74
CA VAL A 73 5.17 8.44 -8.50
C VAL A 73 5.39 9.94 -8.37
N VAL A 74 6.55 10.43 -8.82
CA VAL A 74 6.94 11.85 -8.78
C VAL A 74 6.71 12.48 -10.15
N HIS A 75 6.07 13.65 -10.16
CA HIS A 75 5.71 14.38 -11.38
C HIS A 75 6.23 15.82 -11.33
N PRO A 76 6.55 16.45 -12.48
CA PRO A 76 6.86 17.88 -12.53
C PRO A 76 5.70 18.73 -12.00
N ALA A 77 6.01 19.77 -11.23
CA ALA A 77 5.00 20.66 -10.66
C ALA A 77 4.12 21.35 -11.72
N GLY A 78 4.68 21.66 -12.91
CA GLY A 78 3.97 22.34 -13.99
C GLY A 78 2.65 21.67 -14.38
N LEU A 79 2.62 20.33 -14.50
CA LEU A 79 1.42 19.56 -14.84
C LEU A 79 0.26 19.78 -13.84
N TRP A 80 0.58 20.01 -12.57
CA TRP A 80 -0.41 20.25 -11.53
C TRP A 80 -0.87 21.72 -11.49
N GLN A 81 0.02 22.65 -11.87
CA GLN A 81 -0.26 24.07 -11.96
C GLN A 81 -1.18 24.38 -13.13
N GLU A 82 -0.99 23.72 -14.28
CA GLU A 82 -1.85 23.84 -15.47
C GLU A 82 -3.32 23.55 -15.16
N THR A 83 -3.59 22.57 -14.29
CA THR A 83 -4.97 22.24 -13.88
C THR A 83 -5.39 22.95 -12.59
N ASN A 84 -4.62 23.91 -12.09
CA ASN A 84 -4.82 24.60 -10.80
C ASN A 84 -4.83 23.70 -9.53
N ARG A 85 -4.53 22.40 -9.67
CA ARG A 85 -4.56 21.43 -8.56
C ARG A 85 -3.38 21.59 -7.61
N TRP A 86 -2.27 22.15 -8.12
CA TRP A 86 -1.10 22.50 -7.31
C TRP A 86 -1.45 23.42 -6.13
N TYR A 87 -2.39 24.35 -6.33
CA TYR A 87 -2.81 25.33 -5.33
C TYR A 87 -4.05 24.88 -4.54
N ALA A 88 -4.89 24.03 -5.14
CA ALA A 88 -6.11 23.55 -4.51
C ALA A 88 -5.86 22.45 -3.46
N ILE A 89 -4.84 21.61 -3.64
CA ILE A 89 -4.50 20.54 -2.70
C ILE A 89 -3.52 21.09 -1.66
N GLY A 90 -3.83 20.94 -0.37
CA GLY A 90 -3.05 21.47 0.74
C GLY A 90 -1.80 20.66 1.07
N ASP A 91 -1.57 20.45 2.37
CA ASP A 91 -0.35 19.82 2.92
C ASP A 91 -0.27 18.30 2.64
N GLU A 92 -1.37 17.67 2.25
CA GLU A 92 -1.42 16.26 1.84
C GLU A 92 -0.63 16.00 0.54
N MET A 93 -0.39 17.03 -0.28
CA MET A 93 0.47 16.90 -1.46
C MET A 93 1.94 17.00 -1.06
N GLY A 94 2.64 15.86 -1.11
CA GLY A 94 4.09 15.80 -0.96
C GLY A 94 4.80 16.62 -2.04
N ARG A 95 5.43 17.74 -1.64
CA ARG A 95 6.22 18.61 -2.52
C ARG A 95 7.68 18.52 -2.13
N PHE A 96 8.52 18.13 -3.09
CA PHE A 96 9.97 18.05 -2.91
C PHE A 96 10.61 19.39 -3.30
N ARG A 97 11.75 19.72 -2.67
CA ARG A 97 12.58 20.88 -3.01
C ARG A 97 13.81 20.45 -3.79
#